data_AF-A0A7J8WLI8-F1
#
_entry.id   AF-A0A7J8WLI8-F1
#
_cell.length_a   1.000
_cell.length_b   1.000
_cell.length_c   1.000
_cell.angle_alpha   90.00
_cell.angle_beta   90.00
_cell.angle_gamma   90.00
#
_symmetry.space_group_name_H-M   'P 1'
#
loop_
_entity.id
_entity.type
_entity.pdbx_description
1 polymer ?
#
loop_
_entity_poly.entity_id
_entity_poly.type
_entity_poly.pdbx_seq_one_letter_code
_entity_poly.pdbx_strand_id
1 'polypeptide(L)'
;IIVIEAYRTLRDRGPYPPDQVVRDIQGKFIFILFDSSSKSTFIASDADGTAPFFWGTDVDGHLVLADDEETVKKGCGKSSAPFPKGCFFTSSGGLRSFEHPQNELKAVPRVDGSGQACGATYCVDTETKKESTGMKKVDSAANWSTDY
;
A
#
# COMPACT_ATOMS: atom_id res chain seq x y z
N ILE A 1 -0.89 6.59 -20.05
CA ILE A 1 -1.56 7.92 -19.84
C ILE A 1 -2.54 7.88 -18.67
N ILE A 2 -3.32 6.80 -18.46
CA ILE A 2 -4.34 6.71 -17.40
C ILE A 2 -3.78 6.85 -15.97
N VAL A 3 -2.69 6.13 -15.64
CA VAL A 3 -2.14 6.09 -14.26
C VAL A 3 -1.63 7.46 -13.77
N ILE A 4 -0.98 8.24 -14.65
CA ILE A 4 -0.48 9.58 -14.31
C ILE A 4 -1.65 10.55 -14.04
N GLU A 5 -2.69 10.52 -14.86
CA GLU A 5 -3.87 11.39 -14.67
C GLU A 5 -4.68 11.00 -13.43
N ALA A 6 -4.80 9.69 -13.14
CA ALA A 6 -5.40 9.20 -11.90
C ALA A 6 -4.62 9.71 -10.68
N TYR A 7 -3.28 9.61 -10.69
CA TYR A 7 -2.44 10.14 -9.64
C TYR A 7 -2.58 11.66 -9.48
N ARG A 8 -2.55 12.42 -10.57
CA ARG A 8 -2.75 13.89 -10.54
C ARG A 8 -4.11 14.24 -9.94
N THR A 9 -5.15 13.47 -10.24
CA THR A 9 -6.48 13.67 -9.66
C THR A 9 -6.48 13.43 -8.15
N LEU A 10 -5.85 12.34 -7.69
CA LEU A 10 -5.68 12.05 -6.26
C LEU A 10 -4.90 13.15 -5.53
N ARG A 11 -3.86 13.70 -6.18
CA ARG A 11 -3.00 14.75 -5.61
C ARG A 11 -3.69 16.11 -5.58
N ASP A 12 -4.32 16.51 -6.69
CA ASP A 12 -4.72 17.90 -6.94
C ASP A 12 -6.21 18.17 -6.67
N ARG A 13 -7.08 17.14 -6.61
CA ARG A 13 -8.54 17.32 -6.71
C ARG A 13 -9.35 16.50 -5.68
N GLY A 14 -9.03 16.63 -4.39
CA GLY A 14 -9.67 15.81 -3.33
C GLY A 14 -11.21 15.86 -3.25
N PRO A 15 -11.86 14.98 -2.44
CA PRO A 15 -11.31 13.83 -1.73
C PRO A 15 -11.73 12.51 -2.42
N TYR A 16 -10.87 12.01 -3.31
CA TYR A 16 -11.04 10.65 -3.85
C TYR A 16 -10.19 9.66 -3.03
N PRO A 17 -10.78 8.60 -2.46
CA PRO A 17 -10.04 7.57 -1.76
C PRO A 17 -9.06 6.86 -2.73
N PRO A 18 -7.75 6.79 -2.42
CA PRO A 18 -6.78 6.12 -3.29
C PRO A 18 -7.11 4.65 -3.55
N ASP A 19 -7.70 3.96 -2.56
CA ASP A 19 -8.15 2.58 -2.71
C ASP A 19 -9.23 2.42 -3.79
N GLN A 20 -10.17 3.35 -3.88
CA GLN A 20 -11.20 3.34 -4.91
C GLN A 20 -10.58 3.56 -6.31
N VAL A 21 -9.69 4.55 -6.42
CA VAL A 21 -9.06 4.87 -7.70
C VAL A 21 -8.20 3.72 -8.23
N VAL A 22 -7.43 3.06 -7.36
CA VAL A 22 -6.60 1.91 -7.76
C VAL A 22 -7.48 0.71 -8.12
N ARG A 23 -8.56 0.46 -7.37
CA ARG A 23 -9.50 -0.64 -7.66
C ARG A 23 -10.18 -0.51 -9.03
N ASP A 24 -10.43 0.71 -9.48
CA ASP A 24 -11.07 0.97 -10.77
C ASP A 24 -10.11 0.77 -11.97
N ILE A 25 -8.82 0.56 -11.73
CA ILE A 25 -7.85 0.23 -12.79
C ILE A 25 -8.09 -1.21 -13.23
N GLN A 26 -8.56 -1.37 -14.47
CA GLN A 26 -8.84 -2.68 -15.05
C GLN A 26 -7.61 -3.28 -15.73
N GLY A 27 -7.48 -4.60 -15.62
CA GLY A 27 -6.43 -5.39 -16.27
C GLY A 27 -5.25 -5.69 -15.35
N LYS A 28 -4.19 -6.22 -15.96
CA LYS A 28 -2.95 -6.62 -15.29
C LYS A 28 -2.04 -5.42 -15.15
N PHE A 29 -1.58 -5.12 -13.94
CA PHE A 29 -0.73 -3.96 -13.74
C PHE A 29 0.20 -4.10 -12.53
N ILE A 30 1.39 -3.54 -12.72
CA ILE A 30 2.24 -3.03 -11.66
C ILE A 30 2.68 -1.64 -12.08
N PHE A 31 2.77 -0.70 -11.16
CA PHE A 31 3.37 0.60 -11.45
C PHE A 31 4.10 1.17 -10.25
N ILE A 32 5.08 2.01 -10.55
CA ILE A 32 5.82 2.83 -9.60
C ILE A 32 5.78 4.25 -10.16
N LEU A 33 5.23 5.18 -9.38
CA LEU A 33 5.26 6.60 -9.66
C LEU A 33 6.09 7.30 -8.61
N PHE A 34 7.01 8.15 -9.06
CA PHE A 34 7.69 9.12 -8.22
C PHE A 34 7.33 10.53 -8.69
N ASP A 35 6.77 11.33 -7.78
CA ASP A 35 6.49 12.73 -8.03
C ASP A 35 7.62 13.58 -7.45
N SER A 36 8.41 14.15 -8.35
CA SER A 36 9.56 14.97 -7.98
C SER A 36 9.19 16.27 -7.28
N SER A 37 7.95 16.76 -7.46
CA SER A 37 7.47 18.03 -6.89
C SER A 37 7.13 17.90 -5.40
N SER A 38 6.45 16.82 -5.03
CA SER A 38 6.05 16.49 -3.65
C SER A 38 7.02 15.54 -2.96
N LYS A 39 8.01 14.99 -3.68
CA LYS A 39 8.89 13.91 -3.21
C LYS A 39 8.11 12.68 -2.71
N SER A 40 6.97 12.39 -3.36
CA SER A 40 6.10 11.28 -2.96
C SER A 40 6.18 10.12 -3.94
N THR A 41 6.03 8.91 -3.40
CA THR A 41 6.01 7.67 -4.17
C THR A 41 4.63 7.03 -4.09
N PHE A 42 4.14 6.50 -5.21
CA PHE A 42 2.93 5.69 -5.31
C PHE A 42 3.27 4.40 -6.05
N ILE A 43 3.10 3.26 -5.38
CA ILE A 43 3.32 1.93 -5.93
C ILE A 43 2.01 1.14 -5.84
N ALA A 44 1.67 0.33 -6.85
CA ALA A 44 0.56 -0.61 -6.76
C ALA A 44 0.78 -1.85 -7.64
N SER A 45 0.14 -2.94 -7.25
CA SER A 45 0.04 -4.19 -8.01
C SER A 45 -1.42 -4.63 -8.12
N ASP A 46 -1.77 -5.32 -9.21
CA ASP A 46 -3.10 -5.85 -9.40
C ASP A 46 -3.51 -6.89 -8.34
N ALA A 47 -4.82 -7.11 -8.20
CA ALA A 47 -5.42 -8.05 -7.24
C ALA A 47 -5.07 -9.52 -7.52
N ASP A 48 -4.86 -9.84 -8.79
CA ASP A 48 -4.59 -11.21 -9.23
C ASP A 48 -3.11 -11.59 -9.03
N GLY A 49 -2.22 -10.62 -8.80
CA GLY A 49 -0.78 -10.84 -8.66
C GLY A 49 -0.16 -11.36 -9.96
N THR A 50 -0.64 -10.85 -11.10
CA THR A 50 -0.35 -11.48 -12.40
C THR A 50 1.06 -11.24 -12.93
N ALA A 51 1.71 -10.17 -12.49
CA ALA A 51 3.10 -9.87 -12.81
C ALA A 51 3.99 -10.11 -11.58
N PRO A 52 5.16 -10.76 -11.74
CA PRO A 52 6.15 -10.84 -10.67
C PRO A 52 6.54 -9.43 -10.21
N PHE A 53 6.48 -9.18 -8.91
CA PHE A 53 6.85 -7.90 -8.35
C PHE A 53 7.34 -8.10 -6.93
N PHE A 54 8.54 -7.59 -6.66
CA PHE A 54 9.28 -7.84 -5.44
C PHE A 54 9.76 -6.53 -4.87
N TRP A 55 9.89 -6.52 -3.56
CA TRP A 55 10.46 -5.42 -2.82
C TRP A 55 11.43 -5.91 -1.75
N GLY A 56 12.29 -5.02 -1.30
CA GLY A 56 13.22 -5.31 -0.23
C GLY A 56 13.86 -4.05 0.30
N THR A 57 14.70 -4.21 1.30
CA THR A 57 15.48 -3.12 1.87
C THR A 57 16.96 -3.43 1.74
N ASP A 58 17.72 -2.50 1.18
CA ASP A 58 19.19 -2.62 1.14
C ASP A 58 19.81 -2.39 2.53
N VAL A 59 21.13 -2.46 2.61
CA VAL A 59 21.88 -2.29 3.87
C VAL A 59 21.79 -0.88 4.45
N ASP A 60 21.48 0.11 3.63
CA ASP A 60 21.36 1.52 4.02
C ASP A 60 19.92 1.92 4.37
N GLY A 61 18.96 0.98 4.25
CA GLY A 61 17.55 1.23 4.55
C GLY A 61 16.74 1.73 3.35
N HIS A 62 17.27 1.70 2.13
CA HIS A 62 16.53 2.11 0.94
C HIS A 62 15.59 1.02 0.46
N LEU A 63 14.40 1.44 0.01
CA LEU A 63 13.43 0.55 -0.64
C LEU A 63 13.90 0.21 -2.06
N VAL A 64 14.05 -1.08 -2.34
CA VAL A 64 14.37 -1.61 -3.67
C VAL A 64 13.14 -2.32 -4.21
N LEU A 65 12.82 -2.11 -5.48
CA LEU A 65 11.66 -2.68 -6.18
C LEU A 65 12.10 -3.21 -7.53
N ALA A 66 11.67 -4.41 -7.90
CA ALA A 66 11.88 -4.97 -9.24
C ALA A 66 10.83 -6.03 -9.57
N ASP A 67 10.66 -6.31 -10.85
CA ASP A 67 9.92 -7.48 -11.35
C ASP A 67 10.77 -8.76 -11.39
N ASP A 68 12.08 -8.64 -11.18
CA ASP A 68 13.03 -9.76 -11.09
C ASP A 68 13.48 -10.02 -9.64
N GLU A 69 13.21 -11.22 -9.13
CA GLU A 69 13.53 -11.59 -7.74
C GLU A 69 15.06 -11.55 -7.48
N GLU A 70 15.85 -11.99 -8.44
CA GLU A 70 17.31 -12.06 -8.31
C GLU A 70 17.93 -10.66 -8.22
N THR A 71 17.38 -9.69 -8.93
CA THR A 71 17.77 -8.28 -8.83
C THR A 71 17.53 -7.73 -7.43
N VAL A 72 16.37 -7.99 -6.82
CA VAL A 72 16.10 -7.56 -5.44
C VAL A 72 17.00 -8.30 -4.45
N LYS A 73 17.19 -9.62 -4.59
CA LYS A 73 18.08 -10.40 -3.71
C LYS A 73 19.53 -9.93 -3.78
N LYS A 74 20.03 -9.50 -4.94
CA LYS A 74 21.39 -8.95 -5.08
C LYS A 74 21.57 -7.66 -4.27
N GLY A 75 20.56 -6.80 -4.20
CA GLY A 75 20.62 -5.54 -3.44
C GLY A 75 20.26 -5.69 -1.95
N CYS A 76 19.30 -6.55 -1.63
CA CYS A 76 18.68 -6.64 -0.30
C CYS A 76 19.05 -7.91 0.47
N GLY A 77 19.72 -8.87 -0.17
CA GLY A 77 19.99 -10.18 0.40
C GLY A 77 18.71 -10.87 0.88
N LYS A 78 18.72 -11.25 2.18
CA LYS A 78 17.58 -11.89 2.83
C LYS A 78 16.43 -10.94 3.16
N SER A 79 16.62 -9.63 3.06
CA SER A 79 15.58 -8.62 3.33
C SER A 79 14.72 -8.35 2.09
N SER A 80 14.14 -9.40 1.52
CA SER A 80 13.36 -9.32 0.28
C SER A 80 12.12 -10.21 0.32
N ALA A 81 11.04 -9.73 -0.31
CA ALA A 81 9.77 -10.46 -0.38
C ALA A 81 9.02 -10.13 -1.68
N PRO A 82 8.04 -10.94 -2.08
CA PRO A 82 7.03 -10.52 -3.04
C PRO A 82 6.29 -9.28 -2.51
N PHE A 83 6.02 -8.31 -3.38
CA PHE A 83 5.11 -7.22 -3.07
C PHE A 83 3.68 -7.80 -2.98
N PRO A 84 2.91 -7.45 -1.94
CA PRO A 84 1.58 -8.03 -1.74
C PRO A 84 0.64 -7.63 -2.88
N LYS A 85 -0.05 -8.62 -3.46
CA LYS A 85 -1.09 -8.39 -4.47
C LYS A 85 -2.26 -7.60 -3.89
N GLY A 86 -3.03 -6.92 -4.73
CA GLY A 86 -4.22 -6.19 -4.28
C GLY A 86 -3.91 -5.03 -3.33
N CYS A 87 -2.67 -4.55 -3.36
CA CYS A 87 -2.17 -3.53 -2.46
C CYS A 87 -1.53 -2.38 -3.21
N PHE A 88 -1.47 -1.25 -2.50
CA PHE A 88 -0.74 -0.08 -2.92
C PHE A 88 0.07 0.47 -1.75
N PHE A 89 1.18 1.12 -2.06
CA PHE A 89 2.02 1.83 -1.10
C PHE A 89 2.11 3.30 -1.49
N THR A 90 1.95 4.17 -0.51
CA THR A 90 2.21 5.61 -0.64
C THR A 90 3.18 6.05 0.42
N SER A 91 4.14 6.93 0.09
CA SER A 91 5.11 7.41 1.09
C SER A 91 4.47 8.11 2.30
N SER A 92 3.27 8.69 2.15
CA SER A 92 2.52 9.34 3.23
C SER A 92 1.57 8.41 3.99
N GLY A 93 1.07 7.35 3.35
CA GLY A 93 0.00 6.49 3.89
C GLY A 93 0.40 5.03 4.08
N GLY A 94 1.66 4.68 3.85
CA GLY A 94 2.18 3.32 3.96
C GLY A 94 1.51 2.34 3.00
N LEU A 95 1.69 1.05 3.30
CA LEU A 95 1.10 -0.07 2.56
C LEU A 95 -0.37 -0.28 2.98
N ARG A 96 -1.26 -0.41 2.00
CA ARG A 96 -2.70 -0.62 2.20
C ARG A 96 -3.26 -1.57 1.14
N SER A 97 -4.29 -2.34 1.50
CA SER A 97 -5.06 -3.12 0.55
C SER A 97 -6.14 -2.24 -0.08
N PHE A 98 -6.25 -2.24 -1.41
CA PHE A 98 -7.41 -1.65 -2.08
C PHE A 98 -8.53 -2.67 -2.28
N GLU A 99 -8.28 -3.97 -2.13
CA GLU A 99 -9.32 -5.00 -2.07
C GLU A 99 -10.07 -4.94 -0.73
N HIS A 100 -9.34 -4.71 0.36
CA HIS A 100 -9.85 -4.66 1.73
C HIS A 100 -9.48 -3.34 2.43
N PRO A 101 -10.03 -2.20 1.99
CA PRO A 101 -9.60 -0.86 2.46
C PRO A 101 -9.88 -0.62 3.95
N GLN A 102 -10.90 -1.30 4.50
CA GLN A 102 -11.26 -1.21 5.92
C GLN A 102 -10.44 -2.14 6.81
N ASN A 103 -9.60 -3.00 6.25
CA ASN A 103 -8.85 -4.00 7.01
C ASN A 103 -7.39 -3.55 7.17
N GLU A 104 -6.77 -4.04 8.23
CA GLU A 104 -5.34 -3.88 8.46
C GLU A 104 -4.53 -4.92 7.68
N LEU A 105 -3.28 -4.59 7.35
CA LEU A 105 -2.32 -5.53 6.82
C LEU A 105 -1.38 -5.94 7.95
N LYS A 106 -1.30 -7.23 8.23
CA LYS A 106 -0.38 -7.81 9.21
C LYS A 106 0.86 -8.34 8.51
N ALA A 107 2.02 -7.98 9.03
CA ALA A 107 3.29 -8.55 8.61
C ALA A 107 3.43 -9.98 9.15
N VAL A 108 3.73 -10.92 8.27
CA VAL A 108 3.99 -12.32 8.58
C VAL A 108 5.45 -12.60 8.22
N PRO A 109 6.29 -13.01 9.19
CA PRO A 109 7.67 -13.36 8.92
C PRO A 109 7.77 -14.47 7.86
N ARG A 110 8.61 -14.26 6.84
CA ARG A 110 8.93 -15.26 5.83
C ARG A 110 10.13 -16.06 6.31
N VAL A 111 10.11 -17.38 6.13
CA VAL A 111 11.26 -18.27 6.39
C VAL A 111 11.76 -18.89 5.09
N ASP A 112 13.07 -19.02 4.95
CA ASP A 112 13.71 -19.71 3.83
C ASP A 112 13.73 -21.24 4.05
N GLY A 113 14.20 -22.00 3.05
CA GLY A 113 14.29 -23.46 3.15
C GLY A 113 15.22 -23.99 4.25
N SER A 114 16.04 -23.12 4.86
CA SER A 114 16.88 -23.44 6.04
C SER A 114 16.20 -23.09 7.37
N GLY A 115 14.97 -22.58 7.33
CA GLY A 115 14.23 -22.13 8.51
C GLY A 115 14.66 -20.76 9.04
N GLN A 116 15.50 -20.02 8.32
CA GLN A 116 15.91 -18.68 8.71
C GLN A 116 14.95 -17.62 8.17
N ALA A 117 14.73 -16.56 8.95
CA ALA A 117 13.89 -15.44 8.53
C ALA A 117 14.49 -14.74 7.29
N CYS A 118 13.65 -14.49 6.27
CA CYS A 118 14.03 -13.86 5.00
C CYS A 118 12.98 -12.81 4.55
N GLY A 119 12.75 -11.81 5.41
CA GLY A 119 11.80 -10.74 5.16
C GLY A 119 10.41 -11.03 5.72
N ALA A 120 9.41 -10.30 5.22
CA ALA A 120 8.02 -10.45 5.64
C ALA A 120 7.07 -10.33 4.44
N THR A 121 6.01 -11.14 4.46
CA THR A 121 4.84 -10.98 3.58
C THR A 121 3.74 -10.26 4.35
N TYR A 122 2.81 -9.64 3.64
CA TYR A 122 1.71 -8.90 4.26
C TYR A 122 0.38 -9.54 3.90
N CYS A 123 -0.41 -9.87 4.92
CA CYS A 123 -1.72 -10.49 4.77
C CYS A 123 -2.80 -9.58 5.33
N VAL A 124 -3.98 -9.60 4.73
CA VAL A 124 -5.15 -8.88 5.24
C VAL A 124 -5.61 -9.55 6.54
N ASP A 125 -5.73 -8.75 7.60
CA ASP A 125 -6.41 -9.18 8.80
C ASP A 125 -7.92 -9.06 8.60
N THR A 126 -8.58 -10.20 8.43
CA THR A 126 -10.03 -10.26 8.21
C THR A 126 -10.84 -9.98 9.48
N GLU A 127 -10.24 -10.10 10.67
CA GLU A 127 -10.92 -9.97 11.95
C GLU A 127 -10.88 -8.52 12.48
N THR A 128 -9.81 -7.79 12.15
CA THR A 128 -9.61 -6.41 12.63
C THR A 128 -9.99 -5.41 11.53
N LYS A 129 -11.08 -4.68 11.75
CA LYS A 129 -11.38 -3.47 10.96
C LYS A 129 -10.65 -2.28 11.56
N LYS A 130 -10.05 -1.45 10.71
CA LYS A 130 -9.54 -0.13 11.09
C LYS A 130 -10.65 0.66 11.76
N GLU A 131 -10.37 1.27 12.90
CA GLU A 131 -11.28 2.22 13.50
C GLU A 131 -11.59 3.32 12.48
N SER A 132 -12.88 3.52 12.21
CA SER A 132 -13.33 4.58 11.31
C SER A 132 -12.96 5.93 11.90
N THR A 133 -11.89 6.56 11.39
CA THR A 133 -11.48 7.92 11.76
C THR A 133 -12.40 9.01 11.16
N GLY A 134 -13.59 8.64 10.68
CA GLY A 134 -14.58 9.53 10.08
C GLY A 134 -15.91 9.52 10.84
N MET A 135 -16.16 10.63 11.54
CA MET A 135 -17.39 11.00 12.28
C MET A 135 -17.65 10.23 13.59
N LYS A 136 -17.32 10.88 14.72
CA LYS A 136 -18.14 10.70 15.93
C LYS A 136 -19.57 11.06 15.53
N LYS A 137 -20.47 10.08 15.53
CA LYS A 137 -21.90 10.36 15.38
C LYS A 137 -22.28 11.24 16.55
N VAL A 138 -22.48 12.53 16.27
CA VAL A 138 -23.13 13.44 17.20
C VAL A 138 -24.55 12.92 17.31
N ASP A 139 -24.97 12.54 18.51
CA ASP A 139 -26.35 12.13 18.72
C ASP A 139 -27.29 13.35 18.54
N SER A 140 -28.57 13.09 18.31
CA SER A 140 -29.58 14.14 18.20
C SER A 140 -29.80 14.92 19.51
N ALA A 141 -29.08 14.59 20.58
CA ALA A 141 -29.16 15.21 21.89
C ALA A 141 -28.01 16.21 22.15
N ALA A 142 -27.10 16.41 21.21
CA ALA A 142 -26.04 17.41 21.33
C ALA A 142 -26.62 18.84 21.29
N ASN A 143 -26.74 19.43 22.47
CA ASN A 143 -27.22 20.79 22.67
C ASN A 143 -26.06 21.79 22.47
N TRP A 144 -26.09 22.55 21.37
CA TRP A 144 -25.08 23.58 21.06
C TRP A 144 -25.26 24.90 21.84
N SER A 145 -26.07 24.94 22.90
CA SER A 145 -26.44 26.19 23.59
C SER A 145 -25.69 26.46 24.91
N THR A 146 -24.74 25.63 25.34
CA THR A 146 -24.12 25.77 26.67
C THR A 146 -22.85 26.59 26.75
N ASP A 147 -22.37 27.18 25.65
CA ASP A 147 -21.21 28.07 25.67
C ASP A 147 -21.63 29.52 25.37
N TYR A 148 -21.91 30.28 26.44
CA TYR A 148 -21.86 31.74 26.45
C TYR A 148 -21.31 32.23 27.80
#